data_AF-A0A2E5AX75-F1
#
_entry.id   AF-A0A2E5AX75-F1
#
_cell.length_a   1.000
_cell.length_b   1.000
_cell.length_c   1.000
_cell.angle_alpha   90.00
_cell.angle_beta   90.00
_cell.angle_gamma   90.00
#
_symmetry.space_group_name_H-M   'P 1'
#
loop_
_entity.id
_entity.type
_entity.pdbx_description
1 polymer ?
#
loop_
_entity_poly.entity_id
_entity_poly.type
_entity_poly.pdbx_seq_one_letter_code
_entity_poly.pdbx_strand_id
1 'polypeptide(L)'
;MDCRKKILEFMESDIDGKGDFVNWVRTFPKMQQVELMREMNRMTKEMAADKGLKLTDHVPNIDKADTILETLEDAILNKRLLLDYIKYLTDLEQNLKNKMLNDIEQQRMYIVSNILNNSPNAPEMREVAKKMIETEKKFGAFKPENWHGIDL
;
A
#
# COMPACT_ATOMS: atom_id res chain seq x y z
N MET A 1 7.64 -11.30 26.24
CA MET A 1 6.43 -11.40 27.09
C MET A 1 5.73 -12.68 26.64
N ASP A 2 5.56 -13.65 27.52
CA ASP A 2 4.96 -14.94 27.14
C ASP A 2 3.44 -14.75 26.98
N CYS A 3 3.00 -14.59 25.73
CA CYS A 3 1.60 -14.35 25.40
C CYS A 3 0.69 -15.44 25.97
N ARG A 4 1.17 -16.69 26.03
CA ARG A 4 0.42 -17.82 26.59
C ARG A 4 0.15 -17.63 28.08
N LYS A 5 1.16 -17.26 28.85
CA LYS A 5 1.02 -16.98 30.29
C LYS A 5 -0.01 -15.88 30.55
N LYS A 6 0.04 -14.80 29.76
CA LYS A 6 -0.89 -13.69 29.92
C LYS A 6 -2.32 -14.06 29.51
N ILE A 7 -2.48 -14.88 28.47
CA ILE A 7 -3.79 -15.44 28.10
C ILE A 7 -4.35 -16.30 29.26
N LEU A 8 -3.52 -17.15 29.89
CA LEU A 8 -3.93 -17.93 31.07
C LEU A 8 -4.38 -17.02 32.22
N GLU A 9 -3.60 -15.99 32.55
CA GLU A 9 -3.95 -15.01 33.60
C GLU A 9 -5.32 -14.37 33.33
N PHE A 10 -5.62 -14.03 32.08
CA PHE A 10 -6.94 -13.50 31.71
C PHE A 10 -8.06 -14.55 31.76
N MET A 11 -7.78 -15.81 31.41
CA MET A 11 -8.75 -16.91 31.46
C MET A 11 -9.08 -17.35 32.89
N GLU A 12 -8.15 -17.21 33.83
CA GLU A 12 -8.30 -17.58 35.24
C GLU A 12 -8.85 -16.44 36.12
N SER A 13 -8.84 -15.19 35.63
CA SER A 13 -9.37 -14.03 36.37
C SER A 13 -10.90 -13.96 36.27
N ASP A 14 -11.58 -13.94 37.42
CA ASP A 14 -12.99 -14.33 37.47
C ASP A 14 -14.02 -13.22 37.16
N ILE A 15 -13.72 -11.90 37.21
CA ILE A 15 -14.83 -10.90 37.25
C ILE A 15 -14.70 -9.62 36.39
N ASP A 16 -13.53 -9.12 35.95
CA ASP A 16 -13.45 -7.87 35.14
C ASP A 16 -12.51 -7.92 33.92
N GLY A 17 -11.81 -9.04 33.68
CA GLY A 17 -10.71 -9.13 32.72
C GLY A 17 -11.07 -9.19 31.22
N LYS A 18 -12.34 -9.36 30.85
CA LYS A 18 -12.72 -9.52 29.43
C LYS A 18 -12.52 -8.25 28.60
N GLY A 19 -12.83 -7.08 29.18
CA GLY A 19 -12.58 -5.79 28.55
C GLY A 19 -11.08 -5.53 28.39
N ASP A 20 -10.31 -5.85 29.42
CA ASP A 20 -8.86 -5.66 29.45
C ASP A 20 -8.12 -6.60 28.51
N PHE A 21 -8.59 -7.85 28.34
CA PHE A 21 -8.05 -8.77 27.36
C PHE A 21 -8.27 -8.24 25.93
N VAL A 22 -9.50 -7.85 25.58
CA VAL A 22 -9.80 -7.31 24.25
C VAL A 22 -9.01 -6.02 23.99
N ASN A 23 -8.87 -5.14 24.98
CA ASN A 23 -8.05 -3.94 24.86
C ASN A 23 -6.58 -4.26 24.69
N TRP A 24 -6.05 -5.25 25.41
CA TRP A 24 -4.68 -5.71 25.26
C TRP A 24 -4.43 -6.31 23.87
N VAL A 25 -5.31 -7.19 23.38
CA VAL A 25 -5.22 -7.74 22.02
C VAL A 25 -5.24 -6.62 20.98
N ARG A 26 -6.08 -5.59 21.15
CA ARG A 26 -6.15 -4.44 20.23
C ARG A 26 -4.86 -3.62 20.12
N THR A 27 -3.92 -3.74 21.07
CA THR A 27 -2.61 -3.06 20.99
C THR A 27 -1.68 -3.66 19.93
N PHE A 28 -1.95 -4.88 19.47
CA PHE A 28 -1.12 -5.57 18.50
C PHE A 28 -1.53 -5.27 17.05
N PRO A 29 -0.61 -5.38 16.07
CA PRO A 29 -0.94 -5.43 14.66
C PRO A 29 -2.02 -6.47 14.35
N LYS A 30 -2.91 -6.18 13.39
CA LYS A 30 -4.09 -7.04 13.10
C LYS A 30 -3.76 -8.52 12.90
N MET A 31 -2.68 -8.85 12.20
CA MET A 31 -2.24 -10.25 12.03
C MET A 31 -1.88 -10.91 13.35
N GLN A 32 -1.20 -10.19 14.24
CA GLN A 32 -0.88 -10.70 15.57
C GLN A 32 -2.12 -10.83 16.45
N GLN A 33 -3.16 -10.01 16.24
CA GLN A 33 -4.45 -10.19 16.90
C GLN A 33 -5.08 -11.53 16.51
N VAL A 34 -5.05 -11.90 15.23
CA VAL A 34 -5.57 -13.20 14.74
C VAL A 34 -4.82 -14.36 15.41
N GLU A 35 -3.49 -14.30 15.46
CA GLU A 35 -2.68 -15.34 16.11
C GLU A 35 -2.98 -15.47 17.62
N LEU A 36 -3.15 -14.35 18.32
CA LEU A 36 -3.51 -14.34 19.75
C LEU A 36 -4.89 -14.98 19.98
N MET A 37 -5.86 -14.69 19.12
CA MET A 37 -7.20 -15.28 19.20
C MET A 37 -7.17 -16.78 18.87
N ARG A 38 -6.35 -17.20 17.91
CA ARG A 38 -6.16 -18.61 17.56
C ARG A 38 -5.52 -19.38 18.72
N GLU A 39 -4.51 -18.80 19.38
CA GLU A 39 -3.90 -19.38 20.58
C GLU A 39 -4.90 -19.50 21.73
N MET A 40 -5.73 -18.48 21.94
CA MET A 40 -6.79 -18.51 22.95
C MET A 40 -7.82 -19.63 22.66
N ASN A 41 -8.25 -19.80 21.40
CA ASN A 41 -9.15 -20.89 21.00
C ASN A 41 -8.52 -22.25 21.31
N ARG A 42 -7.23 -22.44 21.01
CA ARG A 42 -6.49 -23.67 21.29
C ARG A 42 -6.45 -23.97 22.78
N MET A 43 -6.06 -23.00 23.60
CA MET A 43 -5.98 -23.16 25.05
C MET A 43 -7.35 -23.46 25.67
N THR A 44 -8.40 -22.81 25.16
CA THR A 44 -9.78 -23.08 25.60
C THR A 44 -10.20 -24.52 25.29
N LYS A 45 -9.84 -25.04 24.12
CA LYS A 45 -10.07 -26.44 23.72
C LYS A 45 -9.28 -27.42 24.60
N GLU A 46 -8.00 -27.14 24.87
CA GLU A 46 -7.16 -27.93 25.77
C GLU A 46 -7.78 -28.01 27.18
N MET A 47 -8.11 -26.87 27.78
CA MET A 47 -8.69 -26.81 29.13
C MET A 47 -10.07 -27.49 29.25
N ALA A 48 -10.89 -27.43 28.20
CA ALA A 48 -12.17 -28.11 28.20
C ALA A 48 -12.01 -29.63 28.09
N ALA A 49 -11.09 -30.10 27.25
CA ALA A 49 -10.77 -31.51 27.12
C ALA A 49 -10.28 -32.09 28.45
N ASP A 50 -9.38 -31.38 29.15
CA ASP A 50 -8.86 -31.77 30.47
C ASP A 50 -9.97 -31.90 31.53
N LYS A 51 -11.02 -31.08 31.43
CA LYS A 51 -12.17 -31.10 32.34
C LYS A 51 -13.30 -32.03 31.88
N GLY A 52 -13.14 -32.71 30.74
CA GLY A 52 -14.19 -33.55 30.14
C GLY A 52 -15.41 -32.77 29.66
N LEU A 53 -15.26 -31.47 29.39
CA LEU A 53 -16.32 -30.56 28.98
C LEU A 53 -16.45 -30.49 27.46
N LYS A 54 -17.69 -30.48 26.97
CA LYS A 54 -17.99 -30.14 25.57
C LYS A 54 -18.13 -28.63 25.43
N LEU A 55 -17.18 -27.99 24.75
CA LEU A 55 -17.21 -26.53 24.57
C LEU A 55 -18.45 -26.02 23.85
N THR A 56 -19.00 -26.81 22.92
CA THR A 56 -20.21 -26.46 22.17
C THR A 56 -21.42 -26.20 23.06
N ASP A 57 -21.43 -26.79 24.26
CA ASP A 57 -22.55 -26.71 25.20
C ASP A 57 -22.48 -25.42 26.03
N HIS A 58 -21.33 -24.74 26.03
CA HIS A 58 -21.05 -23.57 26.88
C HIS A 58 -20.61 -22.32 26.10
N VAL A 59 -20.05 -22.49 24.90
CA VAL A 59 -19.52 -21.41 24.06
C VAL A 59 -20.20 -21.45 22.69
N PRO A 60 -21.12 -20.51 22.42
CA PRO A 60 -21.79 -20.43 21.14
C PRO A 60 -20.80 -20.22 19.99
N ASN A 61 -21.00 -20.94 18.88
CA ASN A 61 -20.21 -20.82 17.65
C ASN A 61 -18.70 -21.12 17.79
N ILE A 62 -18.27 -21.81 18.85
CA ILE A 62 -16.86 -22.20 19.03
C ILE A 62 -16.34 -23.11 17.91
N ASP A 63 -17.23 -23.87 17.29
CA ASP A 63 -17.01 -24.70 16.11
C ASP A 63 -16.65 -23.87 14.87
N LYS A 64 -17.13 -22.63 14.80
CA LYS A 64 -16.86 -21.69 13.69
C LYS A 64 -15.72 -20.72 14.00
N ALA A 65 -15.17 -20.75 15.22
CA ALA A 65 -14.22 -19.74 15.67
C ALA A 65 -12.96 -19.70 14.79
N ASP A 66 -12.45 -20.86 14.36
CA ASP A 66 -11.26 -20.93 13.50
C ASP A 66 -11.56 -20.44 12.08
N THR A 67 -12.71 -20.80 11.50
CA THR A 67 -13.14 -20.30 10.18
C THR A 67 -13.36 -18.79 10.16
N ILE A 68 -13.86 -18.22 11.26
CA ILE A 68 -14.00 -16.76 11.41
C ILE A 68 -12.61 -16.10 11.41
N LEU A 69 -11.62 -16.70 12.07
CA LEU A 69 -10.25 -16.20 12.09
C LEU A 69 -9.58 -16.31 10.72
N GLU A 70 -9.79 -17.41 9.99
CA GLU A 70 -9.31 -17.57 8.59
C GLU A 70 -9.88 -16.48 7.69
N THR A 71 -11.19 -16.24 7.76
CA THR A 71 -11.85 -15.18 6.97
C THR A 71 -11.29 -13.78 7.31
N LEU A 72 -11.02 -13.53 8.59
CA LEU A 72 -10.44 -12.28 9.05
C LEU A 72 -9.00 -12.11 8.58
N GLU A 73 -8.20 -13.17 8.63
CA GLU A 73 -6.83 -13.22 8.12
C GLU A 73 -6.79 -12.88 6.63
N ASP A 74 -7.61 -13.56 5.82
CA ASP A 74 -7.73 -13.29 4.39
C ASP A 74 -8.12 -11.83 4.10
N ALA A 75 -9.08 -11.28 4.85
CA ALA A 75 -9.47 -9.88 4.70
C ALA A 75 -8.33 -8.90 5.03
N ILE A 76 -7.52 -9.21 6.06
CA ILE A 76 -6.34 -8.41 6.42
C ILE A 76 -5.28 -8.49 5.32
N LEU A 77 -4.98 -9.69 4.83
CA LEU A 77 -3.98 -9.92 3.79
C LEU A 77 -4.40 -9.28 2.46
N ASN A 78 -5.65 -9.44 2.05
CA ASN A 78 -6.19 -8.80 0.85
C ASN A 78 -6.11 -7.28 0.93
N LYS A 79 -6.46 -6.70 2.08
CA LYS A 79 -6.33 -5.25 2.29
C LYS A 79 -4.87 -4.79 2.14
N ARG A 80 -3.93 -5.53 2.72
CA ARG A 80 -2.50 -5.22 2.62
C ARG A 80 -2.01 -5.29 1.18
N LEU A 81 -2.38 -6.36 0.46
CA LEU A 81 -2.03 -6.53 -0.95
C LEU A 81 -2.56 -5.39 -1.81
N LEU A 82 -3.81 -4.96 -1.59
CA LEU A 82 -4.39 -3.83 -2.31
C LEU A 82 -3.63 -2.52 -2.05
N LEU A 83 -3.25 -2.26 -0.80
CA LEU A 83 -2.45 -1.07 -0.45
C LEU A 83 -1.07 -1.09 -1.12
N ASP A 84 -0.40 -2.25 -1.10
CA ASP A 84 0.90 -2.42 -1.75
C ASP A 84 0.79 -2.25 -3.27
N TYR A 85 -0.29 -2.75 -3.87
CA TYR A 85 -0.57 -2.59 -5.30
C TYR A 85 -0.84 -1.13 -5.69
N ILE A 86 -1.64 -0.41 -4.89
CA ILE A 86 -1.89 1.03 -5.08
C ILE A 86 -0.56 1.80 -5.04
N LYS A 87 0.27 1.53 -4.02
CA LYS A 87 1.59 2.18 -3.90
C LYS A 87 2.46 1.90 -5.11
N TYR A 88 2.54 0.65 -5.55
CA TYR A 88 3.29 0.26 -6.75
C TYR A 88 2.81 1.02 -7.99
N LEU A 89 1.49 1.12 -8.21
CA LEU A 89 0.93 1.85 -9.35
C LEU A 89 1.24 3.35 -9.28
N THR A 90 1.16 3.96 -8.09
CA THR A 90 1.53 5.37 -7.91
C THR A 90 3.01 5.60 -8.18
N ASP A 91 3.89 4.73 -7.69
CA ASP A 91 5.34 4.83 -7.94
C ASP A 91 5.65 4.64 -9.44
N LEU A 92 4.96 3.71 -10.11
CA LEU A 92 5.08 3.48 -11.54
C LEU A 92 4.62 4.71 -12.35
N GLU A 93 3.46 5.28 -12.02
CA GLU A 93 2.93 6.48 -12.67
C GLU A 93 3.90 7.65 -12.52
N GLN A 94 4.42 7.87 -11.31
CA GLN A 94 5.37 8.95 -11.06
C GLN A 94 6.69 8.75 -11.84
N ASN A 95 7.20 7.52 -11.90
CA ASN A 95 8.40 7.19 -12.66
C ASN A 95 8.19 7.39 -14.17
N LEU A 96 7.05 6.96 -14.70
CA LEU A 96 6.70 7.18 -16.11
C LEU A 96 6.59 8.67 -16.43
N LYS A 97 5.93 9.44 -15.56
CA LYS A 97 5.82 10.89 -15.70
C LYS A 97 7.19 11.56 -15.70
N ASN A 98 8.07 11.21 -14.77
CA ASN A 98 9.43 11.75 -14.70
C ASN A 98 10.24 11.42 -15.95
N LYS A 99 10.14 10.17 -16.44
CA LYS A 99 10.81 9.75 -17.68
C LYS A 99 10.31 10.55 -18.88
N MET A 100 8.99 10.69 -19.04
CA MET A 100 8.42 11.48 -20.13
C MET A 100 8.87 12.94 -20.09
N LEU A 101 8.91 13.57 -18.92
CA LEU A 101 9.37 14.94 -18.76
C LEU A 101 10.84 15.09 -19.15
N ASN A 102 11.70 14.16 -18.71
CA ASN A 102 13.11 14.15 -19.07
C ASN A 102 13.31 13.96 -20.58
N ASP A 103 12.56 13.04 -21.21
CA ASP A 103 12.65 12.81 -22.66
C ASP A 103 12.24 14.07 -23.46
N ILE A 104 11.17 14.76 -23.01
CA ILE A 104 10.75 16.04 -23.60
C ILE A 104 11.84 17.10 -23.47
N GLU A 105 12.47 17.20 -22.29
CA GLU A 105 13.55 18.17 -22.04
C GLU A 105 14.78 17.89 -22.92
N GLN A 106 15.18 16.62 -23.03
CA GLN A 106 16.29 16.20 -23.90
C GLN A 106 16.00 16.48 -25.37
N GLN A 107 14.79 16.19 -25.84
CA GLN A 107 14.37 16.53 -27.20
C GLN A 107 14.41 18.04 -27.44
N ARG A 108 13.94 18.83 -26.47
CA ARG A 108 13.99 20.30 -26.56
C ARG A 108 15.42 20.81 -26.67
N MET A 109 16.33 20.33 -25.82
CA MET A 109 17.76 20.68 -25.88
C MET A 109 18.38 20.31 -27.23
N TYR A 110 18.05 19.13 -27.75
CA TYR A 110 18.52 18.69 -29.07
C TYR A 110 18.03 19.62 -30.18
N ILE A 111 16.75 19.99 -30.19
CA ILE A 111 16.16 20.90 -31.18
C ILE A 111 16.83 22.27 -31.11
N VAL A 112 16.90 22.87 -29.92
CA VAL A 112 17.52 24.18 -29.70
C VAL A 112 18.99 24.18 -30.16
N SER A 113 19.75 23.14 -29.79
CA SER A 113 21.15 23.00 -30.18
C SER A 113 21.33 22.91 -31.70
N ASN A 114 20.50 22.14 -32.41
CA ASN A 114 20.58 22.03 -33.87
C ASN A 114 20.25 23.34 -34.58
N ILE A 115 19.30 24.12 -34.05
CA ILE A 115 18.95 25.43 -34.60
C ILE A 115 20.08 26.43 -34.36
N LEU A 116 20.60 26.52 -33.14
CA LEU A 116 21.67 27.45 -32.76
C LEU A 116 22.97 27.20 -33.52
N ASN A 117 23.30 25.93 -33.76
CA ASN A 117 24.54 25.55 -34.46
C ASN A 117 24.39 25.54 -36.00
N ASN A 118 23.24 25.94 -36.55
CA ASN A 118 22.94 25.87 -37.99
C ASN A 118 23.26 24.48 -38.58
N SER A 119 22.88 23.41 -37.88
CA SER A 119 23.01 22.04 -38.37
C SER A 119 22.30 21.87 -39.72
N PRO A 120 22.68 20.89 -40.55
CA PRO A 120 22.04 20.65 -41.85
C PRO A 120 20.52 20.49 -41.81
N ASN A 121 19.98 20.04 -40.67
CA ASN A 121 18.54 19.85 -40.41
C ASN A 121 17.90 20.99 -39.60
N ALA A 122 18.55 22.15 -39.46
CA ALA A 122 18.04 23.28 -38.69
C ALA A 122 16.67 23.78 -39.19
N PRO A 123 16.36 23.85 -40.50
CA PRO A 123 15.03 24.22 -40.99
C PRO A 123 13.93 23.28 -40.47
N GLU A 124 14.14 21.97 -40.52
CA GLU A 124 13.20 20.97 -40.02
C GLU A 124 13.02 21.10 -38.49
N MET A 125 14.11 21.36 -37.76
CA MET A 125 14.07 21.54 -36.31
C MET A 125 13.29 22.79 -35.89
N ARG A 126 13.30 23.87 -36.68
CA ARG A 126 12.43 25.05 -36.43
C ARG A 126 10.95 24.71 -36.55
N GLU A 127 10.58 23.89 -37.53
CA GLU A 127 9.19 23.45 -37.70
C GLU A 127 8.75 22.51 -36.58
N VAL A 128 9.64 21.64 -36.09
CA VAL A 128 9.37 20.83 -34.89
C VAL A 128 9.22 21.72 -33.64
N ALA A 129 10.09 22.72 -33.47
CA ALA A 129 10.03 23.66 -32.34
C ALA A 129 8.69 24.42 -32.32
N LYS A 130 8.21 24.93 -33.46
CA LYS A 130 6.91 25.59 -33.57
C LYS A 130 5.76 24.69 -33.10
N LYS A 131 5.71 23.45 -33.59
CA LYS A 131 4.69 22.46 -33.19
C LYS A 131 4.75 22.13 -31.70
N MET A 132 5.96 21.99 -31.14
CA MET A 132 6.13 21.76 -29.71
C MET A 132 5.65 22.96 -28.88
N ILE A 133 5.99 24.19 -29.29
CA ILE A 133 5.52 25.42 -28.62
C ILE A 133 4.01 25.56 -28.69
N GLU A 134 3.39 25.31 -29.85
CA GLU A 134 1.93 25.32 -29.98
C GLU A 134 1.27 24.31 -29.05
N THR A 135 1.86 23.11 -28.96
CA THR A 135 1.40 22.05 -28.07
C THR A 135 1.54 22.46 -26.61
N GLU A 136 2.70 22.98 -26.21
CA GLU A 136 2.95 23.48 -24.85
C GLU A 136 1.99 24.62 -24.47
N LYS A 137 1.71 25.55 -25.39
CA LYS A 137 0.73 26.63 -25.19
C LYS A 137 -0.68 26.08 -25.01
N LYS A 138 -1.08 25.13 -25.84
CA LYS A 138 -2.39 24.47 -25.77
C LYS A 138 -2.61 23.78 -24.42
N PHE A 139 -1.57 23.20 -23.84
CA PHE A 139 -1.63 22.52 -22.53
C PHE A 139 -1.24 23.41 -21.35
N GLY A 140 -0.99 24.72 -21.56
CA GLY A 140 -0.61 25.65 -20.49
C GLY A 140 0.77 25.37 -19.85
N ALA A 141 1.62 24.60 -20.53
CA ALA A 141 2.96 24.23 -20.08
C ALA A 141 4.06 25.12 -20.69
N PHE A 142 3.70 26.05 -21.57
CA PHE A 142 4.64 26.91 -22.27
C PHE A 142 5.39 27.85 -21.32
N LYS A 143 6.71 27.85 -21.47
CA LYS A 143 7.65 28.66 -20.72
C LYS A 143 8.64 29.28 -21.71
N PRO A 144 8.64 30.62 -21.90
CA PRO A 144 9.52 31.27 -22.87
C PRO A 144 11.01 30.94 -22.68
N GLU A 145 11.45 30.79 -21.42
CA GLU A 145 12.82 30.45 -21.06
C GLU A 145 13.31 29.13 -21.65
N ASN A 146 12.40 28.17 -21.88
CA ASN A 146 12.73 26.85 -22.43
C ASN A 146 13.14 26.91 -23.91
N TRP A 147 12.84 28.02 -24.59
CA TRP A 147 13.06 28.22 -26.02
C TRP A 147 13.96 29.43 -26.30
N HIS A 148 14.72 29.87 -25.30
CA HIS A 148 15.58 31.04 -25.43
C HIS A 148 16.71 30.81 -26.44
N GLY A 149 17.05 31.85 -27.21
CA GLY A 149 18.17 31.85 -28.15
C GLY A 149 17.83 31.42 -29.58
N ILE A 150 16.65 30.84 -29.83
CA ILE A 150 16.21 30.50 -31.19
C ILE A 150 15.17 31.51 -31.70
N ASP A 151 15.32 31.93 -32.95
CA ASP A 151 14.37 32.79 -33.65
C ASP A 151 13.49 31.92 -34.56
N LEU A 152 12.18 31.89 -34.28
CA LEU A 152 11.22 30.93 -34.83
C LEU A 152 10.20 31.55 -35.78
#